data_AF-A0A645ISJ0-F1
#
_entry.id   AF-A0A645ISJ0-F1
#
_cell.length_a   1.000
_cell.length_b   1.000
_cell.length_c   1.000
_cell.angle_alpha   90.00
_cell.angle_beta   90.00
_cell.angle_gamma   90.00
#
_symmetry.space_group_name_H-M   'P 1'
#
loop_
_entity.id
_entity.type
_entity.pdbx_description
1 polymer ?
#
loop_
_entity_poly.entity_id
_entity_poly.type
_entity_poly.pdbx_seq_one_letter_code
_entity_poly.pdbx_strand_id
1 'polypeptide(L)'
;MPLGCKVTLRGEKAEDFLRKALKIREGRIQTYSFDKEGNMSFGVPDYTDFPGMKYDPEIGIFGMDVNVVLRRPGARIAKRAILRRRIPSKHRLDRDEAIQFMKDRFDIEVIE
;
A
#
# COMPACT_ATOMS: atom_id res chain seq x y z
N MET A 1 6.67 -6.10 26.82
CA MET A 1 6.21 -7.17 25.92
C MET A 1 6.01 -6.58 24.53
N PRO A 2 6.74 -7.05 23.49
CA PRO A 2 6.54 -6.57 22.13
C PRO A 2 5.20 -7.08 21.57
N LEU A 3 4.40 -6.19 20.95
CA LEU A 3 3.03 -6.47 20.50
C LEU A 3 2.94 -6.78 19.00
N GLY A 4 3.93 -6.38 18.20
CA GLY A 4 3.91 -6.58 16.75
C GLY A 4 5.13 -6.00 16.05
N CYS A 5 5.19 -6.21 14.75
CA CYS A 5 6.25 -5.71 13.88
C CYS A 5 5.66 -4.90 12.72
N LYS A 6 6.45 -3.96 12.19
CA LYS A 6 6.12 -3.26 10.94
C LYS A 6 7.39 -2.99 10.15
N VAL A 7 7.26 -3.04 8.83
CA VAL A 7 8.33 -2.70 7.90
C VAL A 7 7.82 -1.63 6.94
N THR A 8 8.70 -0.71 6.54
CA THR A 8 8.37 0.32 5.54
C THR A 8 9.31 0.16 4.36
N LEU A 9 8.76 -0.29 3.23
CA LEU A 9 9.47 -0.40 1.97
C LEU A 9 9.35 0.90 1.17
N ARG A 10 10.37 1.21 0.36
CA ARG A 10 10.39 2.37 -0.56
C ARG A 10 11.11 2.01 -1.85
N GLY A 11 10.82 2.74 -2.93
CA GLY A 11 11.45 2.53 -4.24
C GLY A 11 11.06 1.18 -4.86
N GLU A 12 11.97 0.61 -5.64
CA GLU A 12 11.75 -0.64 -6.39
C GLU A 12 11.29 -1.80 -5.49
N LYS A 13 11.91 -1.95 -4.32
CA LYS A 13 11.52 -3.01 -3.35
C LYS A 13 10.05 -2.93 -2.93
N ALA A 14 9.49 -1.72 -2.83
CA ALA A 14 8.09 -1.54 -2.50
C ALA A 14 7.17 -1.92 -3.67
N GLU A 15 7.57 -1.56 -4.89
CA GLU A 15 6.81 -1.85 -6.09
C GLU A 15 6.78 -3.36 -6.37
N ASP A 16 7.92 -4.03 -6.23
CA ASP A 16 8.03 -5.49 -6.40
C ASP A 16 7.19 -6.25 -5.37
N PHE A 17 7.24 -5.82 -4.11
CA PHE A 17 6.42 -6.41 -3.05
C PHE A 17 4.93 -6.18 -3.33
N LEU A 18 4.56 -4.96 -3.71
CA LEU A 18 3.17 -4.62 -3.99
C LEU A 18 2.62 -5.43 -5.16
N ARG A 19 3.38 -5.64 -6.23
CA ARG A 19 2.97 -6.51 -7.36
C ARG A 19 2.68 -7.94 -6.90
N LYS A 20 3.53 -8.50 -6.04
CA LYS A 20 3.32 -9.86 -5.48
C LYS A 20 2.07 -9.90 -4.59
N ALA A 21 1.90 -8.92 -3.72
CA ALA A 21 0.76 -8.85 -2.80
C ALA A 21 -0.58 -8.65 -3.55
N LEU A 22 -0.60 -7.83 -4.59
CA LEU A 22 -1.79 -7.62 -5.42
C LEU A 22 -2.16 -8.88 -6.21
N LYS A 23 -1.17 -9.67 -6.65
CA LYS A 23 -1.40 -10.94 -7.34
C LYS A 23 -2.12 -11.96 -6.46
N ILE A 24 -1.82 -12.00 -5.16
CA ILE A 24 -2.52 -12.88 -4.19
C ILE A 24 -4.01 -12.52 -4.13
N ARG A 25 -4.35 -11.24 -4.26
CA ARG A 25 -5.73 -10.76 -4.26
C ARG A 25 -6.37 -10.75 -5.65
N GLU A 26 -5.79 -11.44 -6.62
CA GLU A 26 -6.25 -11.46 -8.02
C GLU A 26 -6.36 -10.07 -8.67
N GLY A 27 -5.65 -9.07 -8.14
CA GLY A 27 -5.75 -7.69 -8.59
C GLY A 27 -7.07 -6.99 -8.20
N ARG A 28 -7.92 -7.61 -7.38
CA ARG A 28 -9.25 -7.09 -7.05
C ARG A 28 -9.24 -6.32 -5.73
N ILE A 29 -9.64 -5.05 -5.77
CA ILE A 29 -9.69 -4.18 -4.59
C ILE A 29 -11.04 -3.49 -4.49
N GLN A 30 -11.57 -3.45 -3.28
CA GLN A 30 -12.84 -2.80 -3.00
C GLN A 30 -12.66 -1.28 -2.90
N THR A 31 -13.65 -0.52 -3.36
CA THR A 31 -13.60 0.95 -3.35
C THR A 31 -13.45 1.52 -1.93
N TYR A 32 -14.03 0.86 -0.91
CA TYR A 32 -13.88 1.27 0.49
C TYR A 32 -12.45 1.16 1.03
N SER A 33 -11.58 0.40 0.35
CA SER A 33 -10.18 0.24 0.76
C SER A 33 -9.34 1.50 0.48
N PHE A 34 -9.88 2.46 -0.29
CA PHE A 34 -9.24 3.73 -0.59
C PHE A 34 -9.75 4.85 0.33
N ASP A 35 -8.83 5.64 0.85
CA ASP A 35 -9.15 6.81 1.68
C ASP A 35 -9.37 8.08 0.83
N LYS A 36 -9.76 9.16 1.49
CA LYS A 36 -10.00 10.47 0.85
C LYS A 36 -8.72 11.14 0.32
N GLU A 37 -7.55 10.74 0.80
CA GLU A 37 -6.25 11.25 0.36
C GLU A 37 -5.57 10.30 -0.65
N GLY A 38 -6.30 9.31 -1.18
CA GLY A 38 -5.82 8.37 -2.17
C GLY A 38 -4.85 7.30 -1.65
N ASN A 39 -4.74 7.09 -0.34
CA ASN A 39 -4.03 5.93 0.20
C ASN A 39 -4.94 4.69 0.15
N MET A 40 -4.33 3.51 0.16
CA MET A 40 -5.06 2.25 0.13
C MET A 40 -4.52 1.25 1.16
N SER A 41 -5.41 0.41 1.66
CA SER A 41 -5.08 -0.60 2.66
C SER A 41 -5.77 -1.91 2.33
N PHE A 42 -5.06 -3.03 2.48
CA PHE A 42 -5.65 -4.35 2.32
C PHE A 42 -4.93 -5.40 3.17
N GLY A 43 -5.68 -6.42 3.60
CA GLY A 43 -5.15 -7.56 4.33
C GLY A 43 -4.74 -8.69 3.40
N VAL A 44 -3.64 -9.36 3.76
CA VAL A 44 -3.25 -10.66 3.23
C VAL A 44 -3.38 -11.66 4.38
N PRO A 45 -4.28 -12.65 4.31
CA PRO A 45 -4.57 -13.53 5.44
C PRO A 45 -3.45 -14.54 5.72
N ASP A 46 -2.72 -14.96 4.69
CA ASP A 46 -1.68 -15.98 4.79
C ASP A 46 -0.41 -15.56 4.03
N TYR A 47 0.74 -15.62 4.67
CA TYR A 47 2.02 -15.34 4.02
C TYR A 47 2.48 -16.45 3.06
N THR A 48 1.95 -17.67 3.20
CA THR A 48 2.33 -18.81 2.34
C THR A 48 1.82 -18.64 0.90
N ASP A 49 0.84 -17.76 0.68
CA ASP A 49 0.39 -17.35 -0.65
C ASP A 49 1.49 -16.59 -1.43
N PHE A 50 2.51 -16.06 -0.75
CA PHE A 50 3.63 -15.41 -1.42
C PHE A 50 4.52 -16.44 -2.13
N PRO A 51 4.92 -16.17 -3.40
CA PRO A 51 5.75 -17.09 -4.16
C PRO A 51 7.11 -17.25 -3.49
N GLY A 52 7.46 -18.51 -3.17
CA GLY A 52 8.73 -18.88 -2.55
C GLY A 52 8.70 -19.00 -1.02
N MET A 53 7.58 -18.68 -0.38
CA MET A 53 7.37 -18.92 1.04
C MET A 53 6.70 -20.27 1.25
N LYS A 54 7.40 -21.21 1.88
CA LYS A 54 6.81 -22.50 2.29
C LYS A 54 6.34 -22.40 3.73
N TYR A 55 5.29 -23.16 4.04
CA TYR A 55 4.83 -23.31 5.41
C TYR A 55 5.93 -23.91 6.29
N ASP A 56 6.20 -23.25 7.41
CA ASP A 56 7.08 -23.72 8.47
C ASP A 56 6.27 -24.00 9.74
N PRO A 57 6.20 -25.27 10.22
CA PRO A 57 5.48 -25.63 11.44
C PRO A 57 5.94 -24.90 12.70
N GLU A 58 7.20 -24.45 12.77
CA GLU A 58 7.73 -23.73 13.94
C GLU A 58 7.23 -22.28 13.99
N ILE A 59 6.96 -21.67 12.84
CA ILE A 59 6.51 -20.28 12.72
C ILE A 59 4.98 -20.19 12.75
N GLY A 60 4.30 -21.16 12.14
CA GLY A 60 2.85 -21.15 11.97
C GLY A 60 2.38 -20.28 10.79
N ILE A 61 1.07 -20.05 10.68
CA ILE A 61 0.43 -19.18 9.67
C ILE A 61 0.21 -17.80 10.30
N PHE A 62 0.56 -16.74 9.58
CA PHE A 62 0.25 -15.37 9.98
C PHE A 62 -0.20 -14.53 8.77
N GLY A 63 -1.13 -13.62 9.05
CA GLY A 63 -1.56 -12.59 8.11
C GLY A 63 -0.82 -11.27 8.31
N MET A 64 -1.00 -10.35 7.37
CA MET A 64 -0.46 -9.00 7.45
C MET A 64 -1.36 -7.98 6.78
N ASP A 65 -1.35 -6.76 7.29
CA ASP A 65 -2.00 -5.61 6.65
C ASP A 65 -0.99 -4.82 5.83
N VAL A 66 -1.27 -4.67 4.55
CA VAL A 66 -0.47 -3.89 3.61
C VAL A 66 -1.10 -2.51 3.46
N ASN A 67 -0.33 -1.49 3.81
CA ASN A 67 -0.71 -0.09 3.68
C ASN A 67 0.14 0.60 2.61
N VAL A 68 -0.50 1.10 1.56
CA VAL A 68 0.16 1.81 0.46
C VAL A 68 -0.18 3.29 0.55
N VAL A 69 0.86 4.11 0.67
CA VAL A 69 0.75 5.56 0.80
C VAL A 69 1.17 6.21 -0.51
N LEU A 70 0.20 6.76 -1.24
CA LEU A 70 0.42 7.48 -2.48
C LEU A 70 0.58 8.97 -2.20
N ARG A 71 1.60 9.60 -2.78
CA ARG A 71 1.86 11.04 -2.62
C ARG A 71 2.43 11.61 -3.91
N ARG A 72 1.99 12.83 -4.24
CA ARG A 72 2.58 13.61 -5.33
C ARG A 72 4.00 14.09 -4.95
N PRO A 73 4.91 14.24 -5.94
CA PRO A 73 6.20 14.88 -5.72
C PRO A 73 6.01 16.29 -5.15
N GLY A 74 6.79 16.66 -4.12
CA GLY A 74 6.63 17.93 -3.40
C GLY A 74 6.06 17.78 -1.99
N ALA A 75 5.52 16.62 -1.64
CA ALA A 75 5.01 16.33 -0.29
C ALA A 75 6.06 16.45 0.83
N ARG A 76 7.36 16.49 0.49
CA ARG A 76 8.46 16.71 1.46
C ARG A 76 8.34 18.05 2.20
N ILE A 77 7.67 19.06 1.61
CA ILE A 77 7.54 20.40 2.22
C ILE A 77 6.84 20.37 3.58
N ALA A 78 5.96 19.39 3.82
CA ALA A 78 5.26 19.20 5.09
C ALA A 78 6.10 18.47 6.15
N LYS A 79 7.19 17.80 5.74
CA LYS A 79 8.00 16.95 6.61
C LYS A 79 9.39 17.51 6.93
N ARG A 80 9.93 18.37 6.04
CA ARG A 80 11.26 18.97 6.24
C ARG A 80 11.29 19.92 7.44
N ALA A 81 12.46 20.05 8.07
CA ALA A 81 12.66 20.95 9.22
C ALA A 81 12.66 22.43 8.80
N ILE A 82 13.43 22.77 7.76
CA ILE A 82 13.57 24.15 7.27
C ILE A 82 12.39 24.52 6.37
N LEU A 83 11.77 25.68 6.62
CA LEU A 83 10.65 26.22 5.81
C LEU A 83 9.52 25.20 5.59
N ARG A 84 9.06 24.57 6.68
CA ARG A 84 7.92 23.64 6.67
C ARG A 84 6.64 24.40 6.30
N ARG A 85 5.87 23.88 5.35
CA ARG A 85 4.56 24.44 4.96
C ARG A 85 3.52 23.33 4.85
N ARG A 86 2.24 23.68 5.04
CA ARG A 86 1.11 22.76 4.81
C ARG A 86 0.94 22.55 3.30
N ILE A 87 0.51 21.35 2.93
CA ILE A 87 0.19 21.02 1.53
C ILE A 87 -1.21 21.57 1.21
N PRO A 88 -1.34 22.45 0.20
CA PRO A 88 -2.65 22.93 -0.28
C PRO A 88 -3.52 21.77 -0.76
N SER A 89 -4.85 21.89 -0.62
CA SER A 89 -5.80 20.86 -1.06
C SER A 89 -5.59 20.45 -2.52
N LYS A 90 -5.36 21.42 -3.41
CA LYS A 90 -5.11 21.20 -4.85
C LYS A 90 -3.89 20.33 -5.18
N HIS A 91 -2.93 20.20 -4.25
CA HIS A 91 -1.75 19.36 -4.43
C HIS A 91 -1.88 18.00 -3.70
N ARG A 92 -2.95 17.80 -2.93
CA ARG A 92 -3.24 16.48 -2.38
C ARG A 92 -3.74 15.57 -3.50
N LEU A 93 -3.69 14.27 -3.23
CA LEU A 93 -4.19 13.25 -4.13
C LEU A 93 -5.65 12.99 -3.79
N ASP A 94 -6.50 12.95 -4.81
CA ASP A 94 -7.90 12.58 -4.64
C ASP A 94 -8.07 11.07 -4.76
N ARG A 95 -9.16 10.53 -4.20
CA ARG A 95 -9.45 9.09 -4.22
C ARG A 95 -9.52 8.53 -5.63
N ASP A 96 -10.23 9.23 -6.52
CA ASP A 96 -10.49 8.73 -7.87
C ASP A 96 -9.21 8.78 -8.74
N GLU A 97 -8.36 9.78 -8.51
CA GLU A 97 -7.02 9.87 -9.13
C GLU A 97 -6.12 8.71 -8.67
N ALA A 98 -6.17 8.36 -7.38
CA ALA A 98 -5.43 7.22 -6.85
C ALA A 98 -5.90 5.89 -7.44
N ILE A 99 -7.22 5.70 -7.59
CA ILE A 99 -7.80 4.53 -8.24
C ILE A 99 -7.30 4.42 -9.67
N GLN A 100 -7.36 5.52 -10.44
CA GLN A 100 -6.88 5.53 -11.82
C GLN A 100 -5.39 5.21 -11.91
N PHE A 101 -4.56 5.83 -11.06
CA PHE A 101 -3.13 5.55 -11.03
C PHE A 101 -2.82 4.08 -10.74
N MET A 102 -3.57 3.46 -9.82
CA MET A 102 -3.37 2.05 -9.49
C MET A 102 -3.83 1.13 -10.63
N LYS A 103 -4.94 1.45 -11.31
CA LYS A 103 -5.41 0.73 -12.50
C LYS A 103 -4.34 0.75 -13.60
N ASP A 104 -3.79 1.93 -13.90
CA ASP A 104 -2.84 2.11 -15.00
C ASP A 104 -1.47 1.47 -14.73
N ARG A 105 -1.00 1.44 -13.47
CA ARG A 105 0.35 0.99 -13.12
C ARG A 105 0.45 -0.47 -12.69
N PHE A 106 -0.63 -1.00 -12.10
CA PHE A 106 -0.66 -2.32 -11.47
C PHE A 106 -1.81 -3.20 -11.97
N ASP A 107 -2.56 -2.76 -12.99
CA ASP A 107 -3.64 -3.52 -13.64
C ASP A 107 -4.69 -4.05 -12.64
N ILE A 108 -5.06 -3.21 -11.67
CA ILE A 108 -6.05 -3.60 -10.65
C ILE A 108 -7.49 -3.41 -11.14
N GLU A 109 -8.38 -4.29 -10.71
CA GLU A 109 -9.81 -4.12 -10.86
C GLU A 109 -10.40 -3.57 -9.55
N VAL A 110 -11.05 -2.41 -9.64
CA VAL A 110 -11.74 -1.83 -8.49
C VAL A 110 -13.21 -2.22 -8.53
N ILE A 111 -13.63 -2.92 -7.49
CA ILE A 111 -15.01 -3.38 -7.28
C ILE A 111 -15.73 -2.34 -6.39
N GLU A 112 -17.01 -2.10 -6.67
CA GLU A 112 -17.88 -1.26 -5.82
C GLU A 112 -18.37 -2.00 -4.58
#